data_AF-A0AA92UYU2-F1
#
_entry.id   AF-A0AA92UYU2-F1
#
_cell.length_a   1.000
_cell.length_b   1.000
_cell.length_c   1.000
_cell.angle_alpha   90.00
_cell.angle_beta   90.00
_cell.angle_gamma   90.00
#
_symmetry.space_group_name_H-M   'P 1'
#
loop_
_entity.id
_entity.type
_entity.pdbx_description
1 polymer ?
#
loop_
_entity_poly.entity_id
_entity_poly.type
_entity_poly.pdbx_seq_one_letter_code
_entity_poly.pdbx_strand_id
1 'polypeptide(L)'
;MKKTLLFSVALAGLMLGSCSSSDELNGGGNNTGFNENGDGYVAVAINLPTQNPGTSRANDDFKDGAAEEYEVKDAKLLLFNGADEASATFVQAYPLTLTSATPGAENKQITTRYQQTVKISSSGLTNNIYALVVLNDNGLNYTVGDKMSKILTVNSSDLKNTGFLMTNAPLSTKVGANPFDGKVNTLVPVTSDNIQKTPESAASHAVEISVERALAKVEMLTAMTPEQTSEYTGAVEEAGVKNGSKKIYYTVTGWELANTNKQTYFTRNWTNDWASYEAAGATSKYRFIGTTSLNDDTAIPASELYRTYWAIDPNYDAFTAGALENSQATSTDRTTIKYCLENTFNVANQKIKSTTCAIVGVQLFTADNDAAPTKYTPMTDFYTVDSDPTVVYDKTTIEKLILARYVAQNASDLKTHISGTVSAQDLLTVSETSSDAGVVSYTVTAKADSRWTTTPTTEQLENWKSRVEVKDLEHVKSGINYYYVPIRHFDNTETPWSADGKTKSYPNDDGKAEQNWLGRYGVLRNNWYEISVSGLKGFGHATIPDLSNIPDDDDNLKEYVSVKINVLSWAKRTQGATLGE
;
A
#
# COMPACT_ATOMS: atom_id res chain seq x y z
N MET A 1 26.52 8.73 -70.30
CA MET A 1 27.56 8.31 -69.33
C MET A 1 27.96 9.50 -68.47
N LYS A 2 28.20 9.22 -67.18
CA LYS A 2 28.38 10.15 -66.06
C LYS A 2 29.30 11.35 -66.35
N LYS A 3 28.94 12.52 -65.83
CA LYS A 3 29.89 13.60 -65.52
C LYS A 3 29.70 14.09 -64.10
N THR A 4 30.73 13.81 -63.31
CA THR A 4 31.16 14.46 -62.08
C THR A 4 31.21 15.98 -62.23
N LEU A 5 30.95 16.72 -61.14
CA LEU A 5 31.89 17.70 -60.58
C LEU A 5 31.34 18.37 -59.30
N LEU A 6 32.25 18.50 -58.34
CA LEU A 6 32.16 19.15 -57.04
C LEU A 6 32.45 20.66 -57.16
N PHE A 7 31.81 21.43 -56.25
CA PHE A 7 32.17 22.74 -55.68
C PHE A 7 32.65 23.89 -56.59
N SER A 8 32.02 25.07 -56.45
CA SER A 8 32.55 26.16 -55.59
C SER A 8 31.71 27.46 -55.65
N VAL A 9 31.74 28.18 -54.52
CA VAL A 9 31.60 29.64 -54.30
C VAL A 9 30.23 30.22 -53.93
N ALA A 10 30.26 30.86 -52.76
CA ALA A 10 29.26 31.63 -52.03
C ALA A 10 29.01 33.04 -52.57
N LEU A 11 27.88 33.67 -52.19
CA LEU A 11 27.82 34.82 -51.26
C LEU A 11 26.55 35.67 -51.44
N ALA A 12 25.85 35.85 -50.32
CA ALA A 12 25.00 36.95 -49.86
C ALA A 12 24.02 37.68 -50.82
N GLY A 13 22.74 37.62 -50.43
CA GLY A 13 21.73 38.63 -50.74
C GLY A 13 20.73 38.73 -49.58
N LEU A 14 21.05 39.57 -48.59
CA LEU A 14 20.09 40.10 -47.61
C LEU A 14 18.99 40.85 -48.36
N MET A 15 17.74 40.44 -48.21
CA MET A 15 16.58 41.29 -48.44
C MET A 15 15.64 41.14 -47.25
N LEU A 16 15.66 42.16 -46.39
CA LEU A 16 14.62 42.48 -45.44
C LEU A 16 13.34 42.78 -46.23
N GLY A 17 12.41 41.83 -46.23
CA GLY A 17 11.06 41.99 -46.75
C GLY A 17 10.06 41.88 -45.60
N SER A 18 9.78 43.01 -44.95
CA SER A 18 8.56 43.20 -44.18
C SER A 18 7.37 43.01 -45.13
N CYS A 19 6.68 41.88 -45.01
CA CYS A 19 5.33 41.71 -45.54
C CYS A 19 4.46 41.10 -44.45
N SER A 20 3.76 42.00 -43.76
CA SER A 20 2.44 41.74 -43.21
C SER A 20 1.58 41.16 -44.33
N SER A 21 1.21 39.89 -44.22
CA SER A 21 0.05 39.35 -44.92
C SER A 21 -0.72 38.50 -43.94
N SER A 22 -1.71 39.14 -43.33
CA SER A 22 -2.90 38.50 -42.82
C SER A 22 -3.58 37.76 -43.97
N ASP A 23 -3.47 36.44 -43.99
CA ASP A 23 -4.42 35.61 -44.71
C ASP A 23 -5.17 34.79 -43.67
N GLU A 24 -6.34 35.31 -43.31
CA GLU A 24 -7.34 34.57 -42.53
C GLU A 24 -7.98 33.54 -43.45
N LEU A 25 -7.50 32.31 -43.40
CA LEU A 25 -8.23 31.16 -43.92
C LEU A 25 -8.97 30.45 -42.78
N ASN A 26 -10.27 30.75 -42.79
CA ASN A 26 -11.36 30.32 -41.95
C ASN A 26 -11.36 28.80 -41.64
N GLY A 27 -11.10 28.47 -40.37
CA GLY A 27 -11.41 27.19 -39.73
C GLY A 27 -11.59 27.45 -38.23
N GLY A 28 -12.84 27.66 -37.80
CA GLY A 28 -13.19 28.26 -36.51
C GLY A 28 -12.58 27.59 -35.27
N GLY A 29 -11.99 28.43 -34.42
CA GLY A 29 -11.56 28.13 -33.06
C GLY A 29 -10.29 28.89 -32.69
N ASN A 30 -10.40 29.96 -31.91
CA ASN A 30 -9.29 30.82 -31.44
C ASN A 30 -8.24 30.04 -30.63
N ASN A 31 -7.31 29.36 -31.31
CA ASN A 31 -6.07 28.87 -30.71
C ASN A 31 -4.89 29.46 -31.49
N THR A 32 -4.59 30.73 -31.23
CA THR A 32 -3.68 31.58 -32.03
C THR A 32 -2.19 31.19 -31.95
N GLY A 33 -1.88 30.05 -31.32
CA GLY A 33 -0.52 29.55 -31.09
C GLY A 33 0.07 28.70 -32.22
N PHE A 34 -0.77 28.07 -33.03
CA PHE A 34 -0.33 27.27 -34.19
C PHE A 34 0.04 28.19 -35.37
N ASN A 35 0.96 27.73 -36.21
CA ASN A 35 1.28 28.39 -37.47
C ASN A 35 0.29 27.99 -38.58
N GLU A 36 0.44 28.60 -39.75
CA GLU A 36 -0.39 28.37 -40.94
C GLU A 36 -0.43 26.92 -41.44
N ASN A 37 0.56 26.11 -41.09
CA ASN A 37 0.62 24.68 -41.42
C ASN A 37 -0.03 23.78 -40.35
N GLY A 38 -0.60 24.37 -39.30
CA GLY A 38 -1.15 23.65 -38.16
C GLY A 38 -0.10 23.07 -37.21
N ASP A 39 1.16 23.51 -37.34
CA ASP A 39 2.24 23.13 -36.44
C ASP A 39 2.36 24.13 -35.28
N GLY A 40 2.60 23.62 -34.08
CA GLY A 40 2.87 24.41 -32.89
C GLY A 40 3.98 23.78 -32.05
N TYR A 41 4.48 24.52 -31.08
CA TYR A 41 5.50 24.06 -30.15
C TYR A 41 5.01 24.25 -28.73
N VAL A 42 5.17 23.22 -27.89
CA VAL A 42 4.87 23.26 -26.47
C VAL A 42 6.11 22.85 -25.71
N ALA A 43 6.51 23.63 -24.71
CA ALA A 43 7.49 23.18 -23.73
C ALA A 43 6.77 22.53 -22.56
N VAL A 44 7.30 21.40 -22.09
CA VAL A 44 6.88 20.75 -20.86
C VAL A 44 7.99 20.83 -19.84
N ALA A 45 7.63 21.22 -18.63
CA ALA A 45 8.50 21.25 -17.47
C ALA A 45 8.05 20.15 -16.51
N ILE A 46 8.86 19.11 -16.37
CA ILE A 46 8.50 17.87 -15.65
C ILE A 46 9.24 17.84 -14.33
N ASN A 47 8.49 17.90 -13.24
CA ASN A 47 8.99 17.91 -11.88
C ASN A 47 8.81 16.52 -11.27
N LEU A 48 9.91 15.80 -11.05
CA LEU A 48 9.88 14.53 -10.33
C LEU A 48 9.75 14.79 -8.82
N PRO A 49 8.99 13.94 -8.08
CA PRO A 49 8.72 14.16 -6.67
C PRO A 49 9.98 13.94 -5.83
N THR A 50 10.28 14.84 -4.88
CA THR A 50 11.44 14.70 -3.97
C THR A 50 11.28 15.15 -2.54
N GLN A 51 12.40 14.85 -1.84
CA GLN A 51 12.96 15.24 -0.55
C GLN A 51 11.97 15.86 0.40
N ASN A 52 11.84 15.20 1.54
CA ASN A 52 11.93 15.82 2.86
C ASN A 52 11.57 17.32 2.84
N PRO A 53 10.33 17.70 2.49
CA PRO A 53 9.89 19.03 2.83
C PRO A 53 9.87 18.96 4.35
N GLY A 54 10.63 19.78 5.08
CA GLY A 54 10.47 19.82 6.53
C GLY A 54 8.99 20.03 6.83
N THR A 55 8.27 18.96 7.20
CA THR A 55 6.81 19.03 7.36
C THR A 55 6.49 19.39 8.79
N SER A 56 5.32 19.99 8.95
CA SER A 56 4.69 20.23 10.25
C SER A 56 3.95 18.99 10.79
N ARG A 57 4.10 17.80 10.16
CA ARG A 57 3.42 16.56 10.54
C ARG A 57 4.31 15.76 11.50
N ALA A 58 3.72 15.24 12.57
CA ALA A 58 4.44 14.40 13.52
C ALA A 58 4.73 13.03 12.88
N ASN A 59 5.97 12.54 12.98
CA ASN A 59 6.49 11.25 12.47
C ASN A 59 7.03 11.20 11.02
N ASP A 60 7.24 12.33 10.37
CA ASP A 60 7.88 12.39 9.06
C ASP A 60 9.42 12.30 9.18
N ASP A 61 9.98 11.09 9.39
CA ASP A 61 11.42 10.82 9.26
C ASP A 61 11.70 10.25 7.87
N PHE A 62 12.02 11.13 6.91
CA PHE A 62 12.13 10.74 5.50
C PHE A 62 13.39 9.91 5.22
N LYS A 63 13.20 8.71 4.67
CA LYS A 63 14.28 7.90 4.09
C LYS A 63 14.31 7.99 2.57
N ASP A 64 15.50 7.71 2.03
CA ASP A 64 15.78 7.79 0.61
C ASP A 64 15.43 6.50 -0.14
N GLY A 65 14.75 6.65 -1.27
CA GLY A 65 14.54 5.59 -2.23
C GLY A 65 15.82 5.27 -3.01
N ALA A 66 15.88 4.05 -3.56
CA ALA A 66 17.00 3.57 -4.36
C ALA A 66 17.09 4.32 -5.71
N ALA A 67 18.28 4.42 -6.29
CA ALA A 67 18.50 5.20 -7.52
C ALA A 67 17.62 4.74 -8.68
N GLU A 68 17.40 3.42 -8.78
CA GLU A 68 16.56 2.76 -9.79
C GLU A 68 15.09 3.17 -9.66
N GLU A 69 14.63 3.58 -8.48
CA GLU A 69 13.25 4.05 -8.25
C GLU A 69 12.97 5.40 -8.91
N TYR A 70 14.00 6.14 -9.35
CA TYR A 70 13.92 7.47 -9.96
C TYR A 70 14.43 7.51 -11.39
N GLU A 71 14.95 6.39 -11.89
CA GLU A 71 15.49 6.34 -13.24
C GLU A 71 14.38 6.56 -14.26
N VAL A 72 14.63 7.45 -15.23
CA VAL A 72 13.72 7.72 -16.35
C VAL A 72 14.38 7.20 -17.62
N LYS A 73 13.82 6.12 -18.19
CA LYS A 73 14.35 5.46 -19.40
C LYS A 73 13.57 5.83 -20.65
N ASP A 74 12.28 6.09 -20.51
CA ASP A 74 11.42 6.59 -21.57
C ASP A 74 10.42 7.60 -21.01
N ALA A 75 9.95 8.50 -21.88
CA ALA A 75 8.99 9.51 -21.51
C ALA A 75 8.12 9.90 -22.71
N LYS A 76 6.86 10.25 -22.46
CA LYS A 76 5.89 10.68 -23.47
C LYS A 76 5.04 11.83 -22.95
N LEU A 77 4.74 12.79 -23.83
CA LEU A 77 3.68 13.77 -23.67
C LEU A 77 2.44 13.24 -24.37
N LEU A 78 1.35 13.04 -23.64
CA LEU A 78 0.03 12.70 -24.18
C LEU A 78 -0.85 13.93 -24.10
N LEU A 79 -1.55 14.23 -25.20
CA LEU A 79 -2.51 15.32 -25.29
C LEU A 79 -3.94 14.77 -25.33
N PHE A 80 -4.82 15.43 -24.58
CA PHE A 80 -6.23 15.11 -24.42
C PHE A 80 -7.09 16.30 -24.82
N ASN A 81 -8.31 16.04 -25.31
CA ASN A 81 -9.35 17.05 -25.51
C ASN A 81 -10.55 16.75 -24.61
N GLY A 82 -11.17 17.78 -24.03
CA GLY A 82 -12.42 17.64 -23.27
C GLY A 82 -13.08 18.99 -23.02
N ALA A 83 -14.39 19.02 -22.73
CA ALA A 83 -15.02 20.26 -22.26
C ALA A 83 -14.45 20.67 -20.89
N ASP A 84 -14.08 19.67 -20.10
CA ASP A 84 -13.41 19.71 -18.82
C ASP A 84 -12.45 18.51 -18.72
N GLU A 85 -11.68 18.43 -17.64
CA GLU A 85 -10.76 17.31 -17.40
C GLU A 85 -11.48 15.95 -17.30
N ALA A 86 -12.64 15.90 -16.64
CA ALA A 86 -13.38 14.66 -16.39
C ALA A 86 -13.92 14.02 -17.69
N SER A 87 -14.23 14.84 -18.70
CA SER A 87 -14.65 14.43 -20.04
C SER A 87 -13.49 14.26 -21.01
N ALA A 88 -12.25 14.57 -20.61
CA ALA A 88 -11.12 14.57 -21.51
C ALA A 88 -10.72 13.17 -22.00
N THR A 89 -10.46 13.06 -23.30
CA THR A 89 -10.05 11.82 -23.97
C THR A 89 -8.76 12.00 -24.75
N PHE A 90 -7.93 10.96 -24.76
CA PHE A 90 -6.64 10.93 -25.43
C PHE A 90 -6.76 11.14 -26.94
N VAL A 91 -5.86 11.95 -27.51
CA VAL A 91 -5.83 12.31 -28.93
C VAL A 91 -4.51 11.93 -29.58
N GLN A 92 -3.39 12.38 -29.01
CA GLN A 92 -2.07 12.22 -29.64
C GLN A 92 -0.96 12.15 -28.59
N ALA A 93 0.09 11.40 -28.91
CA ALA A 93 1.26 11.24 -28.05
C ALA A 93 2.54 11.62 -28.78
N TYR A 94 3.48 12.23 -28.05
CA TYR A 94 4.79 12.64 -28.54
C TYR A 94 5.88 12.09 -27.63
N PRO A 95 6.94 11.46 -28.18
CA PRO A 95 8.07 11.00 -27.37
C PRO A 95 8.84 12.18 -26.79
N LEU A 96 9.36 11.99 -25.58
CA LEU A 96 10.25 12.90 -24.87
C LEU A 96 11.59 12.19 -24.63
N THR A 97 12.69 12.93 -24.73
CA THR A 97 14.05 12.38 -24.58
C THR A 97 14.72 12.77 -23.27
N LEU A 98 14.31 13.89 -22.66
CA LEU A 98 14.70 14.33 -21.32
C LEU A 98 16.23 14.31 -21.06
N THR A 99 17.01 14.97 -21.93
CA THR A 99 18.48 14.91 -21.91
C THR A 99 19.16 15.83 -20.89
N SER A 100 18.44 16.79 -20.32
CA SER A 100 19.01 17.82 -19.44
C SER A 100 18.17 17.96 -18.18
N ALA A 101 18.73 17.46 -17.08
CA ALA A 101 18.14 17.49 -15.75
C ALA A 101 18.67 18.69 -14.95
N THR A 102 17.78 19.43 -14.33
CA THR A 102 18.09 20.41 -13.29
C THR A 102 17.77 19.78 -11.94
N PRO A 103 18.76 19.54 -11.07
CA PRO A 103 18.50 19.10 -9.70
C PRO A 103 17.70 20.19 -8.95
N GLY A 104 16.70 19.78 -8.16
CA GLY A 104 16.10 20.69 -7.18
C GLY A 104 16.98 20.87 -5.95
N ALA A 105 16.69 21.91 -5.17
CA ALA A 105 17.40 22.24 -3.94
C ALA A 105 17.11 21.26 -2.80
N GLU A 106 18.03 21.21 -1.83
CA GLU A 106 17.90 20.35 -0.64
C GLU A 106 16.64 20.68 0.19
N ASN A 107 15.95 19.64 0.65
CA ASN A 107 14.74 19.72 1.49
C ASN A 107 13.55 20.42 0.84
N LYS A 108 13.47 20.38 -0.50
CA LYS A 108 12.37 20.90 -1.31
C LYS A 108 11.59 19.76 -1.97
N GLN A 109 10.39 20.04 -2.51
CA GLN A 109 9.49 18.99 -3.00
C GLN A 109 9.77 18.44 -4.43
N ILE A 110 10.74 18.99 -5.19
CA ILE A 110 11.08 18.56 -6.58
C ILE A 110 12.55 18.06 -6.73
N THR A 111 12.80 16.83 -7.25
CA THR A 111 14.15 16.19 -7.22
C THR A 111 14.95 16.68 -8.39
N THR A 112 14.27 16.62 -9.51
CA THR A 112 14.84 16.67 -10.81
C THR A 112 13.75 17.25 -11.67
N ARG A 113 14.11 18.33 -12.30
CA ARG A 113 13.30 19.00 -13.28
C ARG A 113 13.89 18.71 -14.65
N TYR A 114 13.04 18.31 -15.57
CA TYR A 114 13.36 18.28 -16.99
C TYR A 114 12.56 19.36 -17.69
N GLN A 115 13.14 19.98 -18.71
CA GLN A 115 12.38 20.84 -19.60
C GLN A 115 12.69 20.48 -21.06
N GLN A 116 11.65 20.27 -21.85
CA GLN A 116 11.79 19.93 -23.26
C GLN A 116 10.70 20.59 -24.09
N THR A 117 11.10 21.22 -25.19
CA THR A 117 10.17 21.70 -26.22
C THR A 117 9.90 20.62 -27.25
N VAL A 118 8.62 20.44 -27.59
CA VAL A 118 8.13 19.43 -28.52
C VAL A 118 7.29 20.10 -29.59
N LYS A 119 7.48 19.68 -30.85
CA LYS A 119 6.62 20.06 -31.95
C LYS A 119 5.33 19.23 -31.91
N ILE A 120 4.19 19.90 -31.91
CA ILE A 120 2.86 19.30 -31.89
C ILE A 120 2.04 19.73 -33.11
N SER A 121 0.99 18.97 -33.43
CA SER A 121 0.06 19.25 -34.52
C SER A 121 -1.31 19.64 -33.97
N SER A 122 -1.98 20.58 -34.64
CA SER A 122 -3.38 20.94 -34.36
C SER A 122 -4.37 19.85 -34.79
N SER A 123 -3.94 18.86 -35.56
CA SER A 123 -4.80 17.80 -36.08
C SER A 123 -5.51 17.04 -34.96
N GLY A 124 -6.84 17.10 -34.96
CA GLY A 124 -7.69 16.43 -33.97
C GLY A 124 -7.74 17.12 -32.61
N LEU A 125 -6.99 18.21 -32.38
CA LEU A 125 -7.08 19.02 -31.16
C LEU A 125 -8.26 20.00 -31.23
N THR A 126 -8.82 20.33 -30.07
CA THR A 126 -9.86 21.37 -29.93
C THR A 126 -9.32 22.55 -29.11
N ASN A 127 -10.19 23.46 -28.66
CA ASN A 127 -9.76 24.62 -27.86
C ASN A 127 -9.36 24.26 -26.42
N ASN A 128 -9.82 23.13 -25.91
CA ASN A 128 -9.57 22.70 -24.53
C ASN A 128 -8.63 21.49 -24.53
N ILE A 129 -7.34 21.79 -24.56
CA ILE A 129 -6.28 20.78 -24.62
C ILE A 129 -5.73 20.58 -23.21
N TYR A 130 -5.43 19.33 -22.87
CA TYR A 130 -4.79 18.98 -21.61
C TYR A 130 -3.58 18.08 -21.85
N ALA A 131 -2.56 18.23 -21.01
CA ALA A 131 -1.32 17.48 -21.06
C ALA A 131 -1.22 16.46 -19.91
N LEU A 132 -0.77 15.25 -20.27
CA LEU A 132 -0.31 14.21 -19.35
C LEU A 132 1.13 13.84 -19.75
N VAL A 133 2.02 13.75 -18.77
CA VAL A 133 3.34 13.15 -18.94
C VAL A 133 3.31 11.75 -18.38
N VAL A 134 3.91 10.82 -19.14
CA VAL A 134 4.11 9.44 -18.73
C VAL A 134 5.61 9.17 -18.77
N LEU A 135 6.17 8.70 -17.67
CA LEU A 135 7.56 8.25 -17.58
C LEU A 135 7.58 6.75 -17.36
N ASN A 136 8.52 6.06 -18.01
CA ASN A 136 8.68 4.60 -17.96
C ASN A 136 7.35 3.88 -18.22
N ASP A 137 6.82 3.98 -19.43
CA ASP A 137 5.48 3.48 -19.70
C ASP A 137 5.34 1.96 -19.68
N ASN A 138 6.46 1.23 -19.56
CA ASN A 138 6.50 -0.22 -19.50
C ASN A 138 5.75 -0.91 -20.67
N GLY A 139 5.69 -0.27 -21.85
CA GLY A 139 5.01 -0.80 -23.02
C GLY A 139 3.48 -0.65 -23.00
N LEU A 140 2.94 0.22 -22.15
CA LEU A 140 1.50 0.54 -22.15
C LEU A 140 1.04 1.11 -23.50
N ASN A 141 -0.16 0.70 -23.92
CA ASN A 141 -0.78 1.15 -25.16
C ASN A 141 -1.85 2.23 -24.91
N TYR A 142 -1.88 3.23 -25.77
CA TYR A 142 -2.82 4.35 -25.74
C TYR A 142 -3.69 4.33 -26.99
N THR A 143 -5.02 4.29 -26.81
CA THR A 143 -5.97 4.32 -27.91
C THR A 143 -6.71 5.65 -27.93
N VAL A 144 -6.81 6.29 -29.09
CA VAL A 144 -7.58 7.54 -29.24
C VAL A 144 -8.99 7.36 -28.68
N GLY A 145 -9.41 8.28 -27.82
CA GLY A 145 -10.68 8.17 -27.08
C GLY A 145 -10.54 7.61 -25.66
N ASP A 146 -9.38 7.05 -25.27
CA ASP A 146 -9.14 6.58 -23.90
C ASP A 146 -9.25 7.74 -22.90
N LYS A 147 -9.88 7.49 -21.75
CA LYS A 147 -9.96 8.44 -20.63
C LYS A 147 -8.80 8.23 -19.66
N MET A 148 -8.49 9.26 -18.86
CA MET A 148 -7.54 9.14 -17.75
C MET A 148 -7.98 8.11 -16.69
N SER A 149 -9.30 7.92 -16.53
CA SER A 149 -9.90 6.91 -15.65
C SER A 149 -9.92 5.50 -16.26
N LYS A 150 -9.09 5.23 -17.28
CA LYS A 150 -8.87 3.88 -17.80
C LYS A 150 -8.33 2.98 -16.70
N ILE A 151 -8.98 1.84 -16.48
CA ILE A 151 -8.53 0.82 -15.54
C ILE A 151 -7.45 -0.03 -16.21
N LEU A 152 -6.33 -0.20 -15.52
CA LEU A 152 -5.28 -1.15 -15.84
C LEU A 152 -5.46 -2.39 -14.98
N THR A 153 -5.47 -3.58 -15.59
CA THR A 153 -5.39 -4.86 -14.88
C THR A 153 -3.99 -5.41 -15.06
N VAL A 154 -3.16 -5.32 -14.03
CA VAL A 154 -1.70 -5.52 -14.08
C VAL A 154 -1.17 -5.99 -12.73
N ASN A 155 0.00 -6.60 -12.70
CA ASN A 155 0.73 -6.83 -11.45
C ASN A 155 1.65 -5.65 -11.15
N SER A 156 2.04 -5.47 -9.88
CA SER A 156 2.97 -4.41 -9.50
C SER A 156 4.35 -4.53 -10.18
N SER A 157 4.78 -5.75 -10.52
CA SER A 157 6.01 -6.00 -11.29
C SER A 157 5.99 -5.39 -12.68
N ASP A 158 4.81 -5.35 -13.31
CA ASP A 158 4.67 -4.88 -14.70
C ASP A 158 4.87 -3.37 -14.79
N LEU A 159 4.56 -2.63 -13.72
CA LEU A 159 4.72 -1.17 -13.65
C LEU A 159 6.11 -0.71 -13.19
N LYS A 160 7.06 -1.64 -13.02
CA LYS A 160 8.45 -1.36 -12.64
C LYS A 160 9.48 -2.14 -13.44
N ASN A 161 9.09 -2.76 -14.55
CA ASN A 161 9.93 -3.67 -15.32
C ASN A 161 11.09 -2.94 -16.03
N THR A 162 10.78 -1.92 -16.82
CA THR A 162 11.80 -1.05 -17.44
C THR A 162 12.12 0.16 -16.57
N GLY A 163 11.28 0.50 -15.62
CA GLY A 163 11.44 1.59 -14.66
C GLY A 163 10.10 1.84 -14.00
N PHE A 164 10.06 2.58 -12.90
CA PHE A 164 8.79 2.87 -12.23
C PHE A 164 7.93 3.77 -13.10
N LEU A 165 6.74 3.28 -13.47
CA LEU A 165 5.73 4.09 -14.14
C LEU A 165 5.42 5.32 -13.30
N MET A 166 5.52 6.49 -13.91
CA MET A 166 5.07 7.75 -13.31
C MET A 166 4.11 8.48 -14.25
N THR A 167 3.05 9.05 -13.68
CA THR A 167 2.09 9.89 -14.39
C THR A 167 1.89 11.19 -13.61
N ASN A 168 1.19 12.17 -14.18
CA ASN A 168 0.87 13.40 -13.45
C ASN A 168 0.26 13.13 -12.07
N ALA A 169 0.67 13.92 -11.09
CA ALA A 169 0.08 13.95 -9.76
C ALA A 169 -1.16 14.85 -9.74
N PRO A 170 -2.27 14.42 -9.12
CA PRO A 170 -3.39 15.30 -8.79
C PRO A 170 -2.96 16.39 -7.79
N LEU A 171 -3.04 17.65 -8.21
CA LEU A 171 -2.62 18.81 -7.42
C LEU A 171 -3.74 19.81 -7.22
N SER A 172 -3.82 20.35 -6.02
CA SER A 172 -4.80 21.37 -5.65
C SER A 172 -4.27 22.78 -5.91
N THR A 173 -5.12 23.68 -6.38
CA THR A 173 -4.79 25.12 -6.53
C THR A 173 -4.86 25.90 -5.22
N LYS A 174 -5.34 25.28 -4.13
CA LYS A 174 -5.47 25.89 -2.79
C LYS A 174 -5.26 24.87 -1.68
N VAL A 175 -4.90 25.32 -0.50
CA VAL A 175 -4.92 24.49 0.71
C VAL A 175 -6.35 24.01 1.03
N GLY A 176 -6.47 22.93 1.80
CA GLY A 176 -7.77 22.44 2.27
C GLY A 176 -8.53 23.52 3.06
N ALA A 177 -9.86 23.54 2.91
CA ALA A 177 -10.74 24.54 3.50
C ALA A 177 -12.19 24.03 3.60
N ASN A 178 -12.98 24.65 4.48
CA ASN A 178 -14.43 24.46 4.54
C ASN A 178 -15.13 25.83 4.64
N PRO A 179 -15.79 26.32 3.58
CA PRO A 179 -15.93 25.67 2.27
C PRO A 179 -14.60 25.67 1.48
N PHE A 180 -14.43 24.68 0.61
CA PHE A 180 -13.30 24.63 -0.32
C PHE A 180 -13.69 25.27 -1.66
N ASP A 181 -12.88 26.21 -2.14
CA ASP A 181 -13.10 26.93 -3.41
C ASP A 181 -11.93 26.75 -4.40
N GLY A 182 -11.03 25.80 -4.13
CA GLY A 182 -9.96 25.40 -5.05
C GLY A 182 -10.40 24.35 -6.07
N LYS A 183 -9.47 23.98 -6.95
CA LYS A 183 -9.63 22.87 -7.90
C LYS A 183 -8.49 21.89 -7.73
N VAL A 184 -8.76 20.61 -7.91
CA VAL A 184 -7.73 19.58 -8.04
C VAL A 184 -7.72 19.09 -9.48
N ASN A 185 -6.55 19.15 -10.11
CA ASN A 185 -6.36 18.72 -11.49
C ASN A 185 -5.19 17.73 -11.57
N THR A 186 -5.34 16.72 -12.42
CA THR A 186 -4.31 15.73 -12.75
C THR A 186 -3.74 16.03 -14.14
N LEU A 187 -4.61 16.26 -15.12
CA LEU A 187 -4.21 16.77 -16.43
C LEU A 187 -3.97 18.29 -16.32
N VAL A 188 -2.90 18.76 -16.96
CA VAL A 188 -2.56 20.19 -16.92
C VAL A 188 -3.09 20.86 -18.18
N PRO A 189 -3.90 21.93 -18.09
CA PRO A 189 -4.38 22.66 -19.26
C PRO A 189 -3.24 23.18 -20.12
N VAL A 190 -3.35 23.02 -21.43
CA VAL A 190 -2.46 23.61 -22.43
C VAL A 190 -3.21 24.73 -23.13
N THR A 191 -2.83 25.97 -22.84
CA THR A 191 -3.50 27.17 -23.34
C THR A 191 -2.83 27.72 -24.60
N SER A 192 -3.44 28.73 -25.23
CA SER A 192 -2.83 29.46 -26.35
C SER A 192 -1.52 30.17 -25.97
N ASP A 193 -1.27 30.42 -24.69
CA ASP A 193 0.00 30.96 -24.20
C ASP A 193 1.11 29.89 -24.19
N ASN A 194 0.75 28.62 -23.99
CA ASN A 194 1.71 27.52 -23.98
C ASN A 194 2.08 27.03 -25.38
N ILE A 195 1.16 27.19 -26.35
CA ILE A 195 1.37 26.78 -27.74
C ILE A 195 1.96 27.95 -28.51
N GLN A 196 3.20 27.80 -28.97
CA GLN A 196 3.95 28.85 -29.63
C GLN A 196 4.37 28.46 -31.04
N LYS A 197 4.58 29.46 -31.91
CA LYS A 197 4.97 29.23 -33.32
C LYS A 197 6.42 28.80 -33.49
N THR A 198 7.27 29.05 -32.49
CA THR A 198 8.69 28.70 -32.50
C THR A 198 9.10 27.93 -31.25
N PRO A 199 10.12 27.06 -31.33
CA PRO A 199 10.65 26.35 -30.18
C PRO A 199 11.16 27.27 -29.06
N GLU A 200 11.78 28.38 -29.43
CA GLU A 200 12.40 29.32 -28.49
C GLU A 200 11.35 30.08 -27.68
N SER A 201 10.24 30.47 -28.31
CA SER A 201 9.12 31.10 -27.61
C SER A 201 8.42 30.10 -26.69
N ALA A 202 8.23 28.85 -27.15
CA ALA A 202 7.61 27.81 -26.32
C ALA A 202 8.40 27.57 -25.02
N ALA A 203 9.73 27.64 -25.08
CA ALA A 203 10.61 27.37 -23.94
C ALA A 203 10.39 28.30 -22.73
N SER A 204 9.87 29.52 -22.95
CA SER A 204 9.53 30.46 -21.86
C SER A 204 8.07 30.36 -21.37
N HIS A 205 7.25 29.52 -22.00
CA HIS A 205 5.81 29.34 -21.67
C HIS A 205 5.50 27.87 -21.35
N ALA A 206 6.41 27.22 -20.64
CA ALA A 206 6.33 25.79 -20.37
C ALA A 206 5.09 25.42 -19.53
N VAL A 207 4.51 24.26 -19.84
CA VAL A 207 3.47 23.63 -19.03
C VAL A 207 4.15 22.91 -17.86
N GLU A 208 3.88 23.37 -16.65
CA GLU A 208 4.39 22.78 -15.41
C GLU A 208 3.63 21.51 -15.04
N ILE A 209 4.34 20.38 -15.00
CA ILE A 209 3.77 19.06 -14.76
C ILE A 209 4.58 18.37 -13.68
N SER A 210 3.94 18.03 -12.57
CA SER A 210 4.56 17.20 -11.54
C SER A 210 4.03 15.78 -11.64
N VAL A 211 4.90 14.80 -11.49
CA VAL A 211 4.57 13.38 -11.63
C VAL A 211 4.65 12.65 -10.29
N GLU A 212 4.00 11.49 -10.21
CA GLU A 212 4.04 10.57 -9.08
C GLU A 212 4.14 9.13 -9.58
N ARG A 213 4.77 8.24 -8.80
CA ARG A 213 4.83 6.82 -9.10
C ARG A 213 3.46 6.17 -9.04
N ALA A 214 3.23 5.17 -9.90
CA ALA A 214 2.01 4.37 -9.92
C ALA A 214 1.94 3.28 -8.82
N LEU A 215 3.03 3.07 -8.07
CA LEU A 215 3.13 2.04 -7.03
C LEU A 215 3.28 2.65 -5.64
N ALA A 216 2.90 1.89 -4.62
CA ALA A 216 3.30 2.12 -3.23
C ALA A 216 4.53 1.26 -2.89
N LYS A 217 5.36 1.76 -1.98
CA LYS A 217 6.51 1.05 -1.41
C LYS A 217 6.19 0.64 0.03
N VAL A 218 6.48 -0.60 0.39
CA VAL A 218 6.34 -1.09 1.77
C VAL A 218 7.67 -1.68 2.20
N GLU A 219 8.18 -1.26 3.36
CA GLU A 219 9.44 -1.72 3.90
C GLU A 219 9.26 -2.33 5.29
N MET A 220 9.81 -3.52 5.50
CA MET A 220 9.96 -4.14 6.82
C MET A 220 11.28 -3.69 7.44
N LEU A 221 11.19 -2.90 8.51
CA LEU A 221 12.34 -2.41 9.28
C LEU A 221 12.83 -3.43 10.32
N THR A 222 11.98 -4.35 10.75
CA THR A 222 12.36 -5.39 11.71
C THR A 222 13.34 -6.35 11.07
N ALA A 223 14.44 -6.62 11.76
CA ALA A 223 15.43 -7.60 11.31
C ALA A 223 14.79 -9.00 11.23
N MET A 224 15.11 -9.73 10.15
CA MET A 224 14.53 -11.05 9.88
C MET A 224 15.60 -12.13 9.94
N THR A 225 15.31 -13.19 10.68
CA THR A 225 16.21 -14.32 10.95
C THR A 225 15.61 -15.58 10.33
N PRO A 226 16.37 -16.42 9.60
CA PRO A 226 15.84 -17.70 9.12
C PRO A 226 15.21 -18.53 10.24
N GLU A 227 14.28 -19.40 9.89
CA GLU A 227 13.77 -20.41 10.81
C GLU A 227 14.92 -21.21 11.44
N GLN A 228 14.78 -21.51 12.74
CA GLN A 228 15.81 -22.17 13.52
C GLN A 228 15.42 -23.63 13.79
N THR A 229 16.33 -24.56 13.51
CA THR A 229 16.11 -26.00 13.72
C THR A 229 16.84 -26.55 14.96
N SER A 230 17.56 -25.70 15.69
CA SER A 230 18.37 -26.07 16.86
C SER A 230 18.51 -24.88 17.82
N GLU A 231 19.23 -25.07 18.93
CA GLU A 231 19.58 -23.97 19.84
C GLU A 231 20.15 -22.77 19.08
N TYR A 232 19.65 -21.59 19.40
CA TYR A 232 20.02 -20.31 18.81
C TYR A 232 20.64 -19.41 19.86
N THR A 233 21.77 -18.76 19.52
CA THR A 233 22.51 -17.86 20.41
C THR A 233 22.56 -16.42 19.88
N GLY A 234 21.80 -16.12 18.84
CA GLY A 234 21.73 -14.77 18.27
C GLY A 234 20.71 -13.89 18.98
N ALA A 235 20.45 -12.72 18.37
CA ALA A 235 19.50 -11.76 18.91
C ALA A 235 18.05 -12.24 18.70
N VAL A 236 17.27 -12.19 19.78
CA VAL A 236 15.83 -12.44 19.81
C VAL A 236 15.18 -11.37 20.68
N GLU A 237 13.88 -11.14 20.48
CA GLU A 237 13.10 -10.20 21.29
C GLU A 237 12.24 -10.97 22.31
N GLU A 238 11.99 -10.38 23.49
CA GLU A 238 11.01 -10.94 24.43
C GLU A 238 9.59 -10.72 23.89
N ALA A 239 8.80 -11.78 23.83
CA ALA A 239 7.38 -11.68 23.53
C ALA A 239 6.62 -11.30 24.81
N GLY A 240 5.55 -10.52 24.68
CA GLY A 240 4.64 -10.18 25.78
C GLY A 240 3.75 -11.34 26.24
N VAL A 241 4.08 -12.57 25.87
CA VAL A 241 3.34 -13.80 26.18
C VAL A 241 4.19 -14.76 27.01
N LYS A 242 3.54 -15.70 27.70
CA LYS A 242 4.21 -16.65 28.60
C LYS A 242 3.71 -18.06 28.35
N ASN A 243 4.56 -19.04 28.63
CA ASN A 243 4.16 -20.43 28.77
C ASN A 243 4.31 -20.81 30.25
N GLY A 244 3.19 -20.81 30.98
CA GLY A 244 3.20 -20.92 32.43
C GLY A 244 3.99 -19.78 33.08
N SER A 245 5.05 -20.12 33.81
CA SER A 245 5.95 -19.13 34.42
C SER A 245 7.11 -18.71 33.51
N LYS A 246 7.28 -19.35 32.34
CA LYS A 246 8.39 -19.10 31.42
C LYS A 246 8.05 -18.01 30.41
N LYS A 247 9.01 -17.12 30.17
CA LYS A 247 8.95 -16.13 29.09
C LYS A 247 9.10 -16.80 27.74
N ILE A 248 8.45 -16.22 26.74
CA ILE A 248 8.63 -16.58 25.33
C ILE A 248 9.43 -15.49 24.64
N TYR A 249 10.25 -15.89 23.68
CA TYR A 249 11.07 -15.00 22.86
C TYR A 249 10.77 -15.26 21.39
N TYR A 250 11.12 -14.32 20.51
CA TYR A 250 10.79 -14.44 19.10
C TYR A 250 11.82 -13.81 18.16
N THR A 251 11.79 -14.27 16.91
CA THR A 251 12.40 -13.60 15.76
C THR A 251 11.39 -13.58 14.61
N VAL A 252 11.40 -12.52 13.80
CA VAL A 252 10.65 -12.51 12.53
C VAL A 252 11.38 -13.38 11.51
N THR A 253 10.68 -14.30 10.86
CA THR A 253 11.27 -15.23 9.86
C THR A 253 11.30 -14.65 8.46
N GLY A 254 10.33 -13.80 8.16
CA GLY A 254 10.09 -13.21 6.86
C GLY A 254 8.68 -12.63 6.81
N TRP A 255 8.30 -12.10 5.65
CA TRP A 255 6.99 -11.47 5.48
C TRP A 255 6.54 -11.47 4.03
N GLU A 256 5.22 -11.32 3.83
CA GLU A 256 4.59 -11.13 2.53
C GLU A 256 3.52 -10.04 2.59
N LEU A 257 3.21 -9.45 1.43
CA LEU A 257 2.02 -8.62 1.30
C LEU A 257 0.82 -9.49 0.95
N ALA A 258 -0.31 -9.21 1.58
CA ALA A 258 -1.60 -9.81 1.33
C ALA A 258 -2.63 -8.74 1.00
N ASN A 259 -3.72 -9.14 0.34
CA ASN A 259 -4.77 -8.26 -0.16
C ASN A 259 -4.23 -7.16 -1.09
N THR A 260 -3.25 -7.49 -1.93
CA THR A 260 -2.72 -6.53 -2.90
C THR A 260 -3.68 -6.38 -4.08
N ASN A 261 -3.90 -5.14 -4.51
CA ASN A 261 -4.81 -4.85 -5.60
C ASN A 261 -4.25 -5.37 -6.94
N LYS A 262 -5.14 -5.79 -7.85
CA LYS A 262 -4.83 -6.27 -9.21
C LYS A 262 -5.23 -5.27 -10.30
N GLN A 263 -5.86 -4.18 -9.88
CA GLN A 263 -6.33 -3.13 -10.75
C GLN A 263 -5.93 -1.77 -10.22
N THR A 264 -5.69 -0.83 -11.12
CA THR A 264 -5.43 0.56 -10.78
C THR A 264 -5.90 1.47 -11.91
N TYR A 265 -6.30 2.70 -11.61
CA TYR A 265 -6.50 3.69 -12.68
C TYR A 265 -5.14 4.09 -13.26
N PHE A 266 -5.12 4.39 -14.57
CA PHE A 266 -3.91 4.81 -15.25
C PHE A 266 -3.27 6.04 -14.57
N THR A 267 -4.09 7.02 -14.22
CA THR A 267 -3.71 8.14 -13.34
C THR A 267 -4.51 8.10 -12.05
N ARG A 268 -3.99 8.66 -10.97
CA ARG A 268 -4.73 8.74 -9.69
C ARG A 268 -6.02 9.54 -9.85
N ASN A 269 -7.08 9.07 -9.21
CA ASN A 269 -8.41 9.67 -9.27
C ASN A 269 -8.78 10.29 -7.91
N TRP A 270 -9.47 11.43 -7.91
CA TRP A 270 -9.70 12.29 -6.74
C TRP A 270 -11.09 12.93 -6.76
N THR A 271 -11.66 13.21 -5.57
CA THR A 271 -12.87 14.04 -5.41
C THR A 271 -12.64 15.22 -4.45
N ASN A 272 -13.24 16.36 -4.77
CA ASN A 272 -13.16 17.58 -3.94
C ASN A 272 -13.92 17.46 -2.60
N ASP A 273 -14.78 16.46 -2.42
CA ASP A 273 -15.55 16.27 -1.18
C ASP A 273 -14.62 16.16 0.05
N TRP A 274 -13.43 15.56 -0.14
CA TRP A 274 -12.43 15.36 0.91
C TRP A 274 -11.66 16.62 1.30
N ALA A 275 -11.69 17.67 0.47
CA ALA A 275 -10.91 18.90 0.70
C ALA A 275 -11.29 19.62 1.99
N SER A 276 -12.51 19.36 2.49
CA SER A 276 -13.08 19.94 3.71
C SER A 276 -12.91 19.07 4.95
N TYR A 277 -12.41 17.83 4.81
CA TYR A 277 -12.34 16.88 5.93
C TYR A 277 -11.19 17.25 6.87
N GLU A 278 -11.54 17.50 8.13
CA GLU A 278 -10.63 18.04 9.14
C GLU A 278 -9.86 16.94 9.88
N ALA A 279 -8.59 17.19 10.22
CA ALA A 279 -7.88 16.37 11.19
C ALA A 279 -8.30 16.84 12.60
N ALA A 280 -9.03 16.01 13.34
CA ALA A 280 -9.45 16.37 14.69
C ALA A 280 -8.23 16.44 15.63
N GLY A 281 -7.80 17.64 16.00
CA GLY A 281 -6.68 17.85 16.94
C GLY A 281 -5.28 17.98 16.32
N ALA A 282 -5.14 18.07 15.00
CA ALA A 282 -3.84 18.34 14.35
C ALA A 282 -3.57 19.85 14.14
N THR A 283 -2.28 20.20 14.01
CA THR A 283 -1.81 21.56 13.65
C THR A 283 -2.21 21.95 12.22
N SER A 284 -2.32 21.00 11.29
CA SER A 284 -2.89 21.20 9.95
C SER A 284 -4.36 20.83 9.95
N LYS A 285 -5.25 21.84 9.82
CA LYS A 285 -6.70 21.66 10.00
C LYS A 285 -7.33 20.64 9.05
N TYR A 286 -6.83 20.47 7.81
CA TYR A 286 -7.41 19.58 6.79
C TYR A 286 -6.40 18.50 6.38
N ARG A 287 -6.86 17.25 6.22
CA ARG A 287 -5.95 16.09 6.11
C ARG A 287 -5.63 15.63 4.68
N PHE A 288 -6.49 15.92 3.71
CA PHE A 288 -6.33 15.39 2.35
C PHE A 288 -5.62 16.32 1.37
N ILE A 289 -5.38 17.58 1.73
CA ILE A 289 -4.64 18.55 0.93
C ILE A 289 -3.54 19.17 1.80
N GLY A 290 -2.32 19.20 1.27
CA GLY A 290 -1.16 19.78 1.95
C GLY A 290 -1.28 21.29 2.17
N THR A 291 -0.55 21.79 3.18
CA THR A 291 -0.47 23.22 3.50
C THR A 291 0.76 23.90 2.89
N THR A 292 1.73 23.12 2.41
CA THR A 292 2.98 23.60 1.81
C THR A 292 2.86 23.53 0.29
N SER A 293 3.20 24.63 -0.38
CA SER A 293 3.21 24.65 -1.84
C SER A 293 4.22 23.65 -2.41
N LEU A 294 3.91 23.10 -3.57
CA LEU A 294 4.69 22.11 -4.30
C LEU A 294 6.02 22.65 -4.79
N ASN A 295 6.10 23.95 -5.07
CA ASN A 295 7.38 24.56 -5.37
C ASN A 295 7.65 25.78 -4.50
N ASP A 296 8.44 25.54 -3.46
CA ASP A 296 9.07 26.53 -2.59
C ASP A 296 10.60 26.62 -2.85
N ASP A 297 11.07 26.08 -3.98
CA ASP A 297 12.45 26.13 -4.43
C ASP A 297 12.67 27.34 -5.36
N THR A 298 13.60 28.23 -5.01
CA THR A 298 13.97 29.38 -5.84
C THR A 298 14.68 29.00 -7.14
N ALA A 299 15.22 27.78 -7.24
CA ALA A 299 15.86 27.26 -8.45
C ALA A 299 14.83 26.79 -9.51
N ILE A 300 13.55 26.69 -9.13
CA ILE A 300 12.46 26.21 -9.99
C ILE A 300 11.37 27.30 -10.02
N PRO A 301 10.67 27.56 -11.15
CA PRO A 301 9.60 28.55 -11.21
C PRO A 301 8.50 28.28 -10.17
N ALA A 302 8.27 29.22 -9.25
CA ALA A 302 7.31 29.06 -8.16
C ALA A 302 5.93 28.62 -8.69
N SER A 303 5.30 27.69 -7.98
CA SER A 303 3.91 27.29 -8.21
C SER A 303 3.15 27.46 -6.90
N GLU A 304 1.85 27.72 -6.97
CA GLU A 304 0.93 27.72 -5.82
C GLU A 304 0.02 26.48 -5.90
N LEU A 305 0.64 25.31 -6.02
CA LEU A 305 -0.05 24.03 -6.09
C LEU A 305 0.22 23.21 -4.83
N TYR A 306 -0.73 22.40 -4.40
CA TYR A 306 -0.63 21.64 -3.15
C TYR A 306 -0.88 20.16 -3.41
N ARG A 307 -0.09 19.29 -2.77
CA ARG A 307 -0.26 17.83 -2.90
C ARG A 307 -1.57 17.38 -2.28
N THR A 308 -2.13 16.33 -2.85
CA THR A 308 -3.30 15.62 -2.33
C THR A 308 -2.88 14.24 -1.82
N TYR A 309 -3.55 13.73 -0.78
CA TYR A 309 -3.11 12.55 -0.02
C TYR A 309 -4.13 11.40 -0.01
N TRP A 310 -4.96 11.27 -1.04
CA TRP A 310 -5.85 10.12 -1.17
C TRP A 310 -6.26 9.86 -2.62
N ALA A 311 -6.91 8.72 -2.85
CA ALA A 311 -7.36 8.30 -4.17
C ALA A 311 -8.66 7.52 -4.11
N ILE A 312 -9.41 7.56 -5.21
CA ILE A 312 -10.41 6.56 -5.55
C ILE A 312 -9.71 5.51 -6.40
N ASP A 313 -9.65 4.27 -5.93
CA ASP A 313 -9.18 3.13 -6.73
C ASP A 313 -10.35 2.41 -7.45
N PRO A 314 -10.10 1.39 -8.30
CA PRO A 314 -11.17 0.68 -8.99
C PRO A 314 -12.15 -0.11 -8.11
N ASN A 315 -11.79 -0.44 -6.87
CA ASN A 315 -12.57 -1.23 -5.90
C ASN A 315 -13.14 -0.37 -4.74
N TYR A 316 -12.97 0.94 -4.78
CA TYR A 316 -13.14 1.86 -3.66
C TYR A 316 -14.43 1.69 -2.84
N ASP A 317 -15.57 1.57 -3.53
CA ASP A 317 -16.88 1.43 -2.89
C ASP A 317 -17.31 -0.03 -2.67
N ALA A 318 -16.74 -0.97 -3.43
CA ALA A 318 -17.12 -2.38 -3.37
C ALA A 318 -16.03 -3.29 -3.93
N PHE A 319 -15.71 -4.34 -3.17
CA PHE A 319 -14.75 -5.37 -3.56
C PHE A 319 -15.48 -6.55 -4.19
N THR A 320 -15.17 -6.85 -5.45
CA THR A 320 -15.60 -8.10 -6.09
C THR A 320 -14.72 -9.26 -5.64
N ALA A 321 -15.26 -10.48 -5.64
CA ALA A 321 -14.47 -11.67 -5.30
C ALA A 321 -13.26 -11.80 -6.24
N GLY A 322 -12.06 -11.91 -5.67
CA GLY A 322 -10.80 -11.99 -6.43
C GLY A 322 -10.27 -10.64 -6.95
N ALA A 323 -10.85 -9.51 -6.54
CA ALA A 323 -10.30 -8.17 -6.82
C ALA A 323 -8.92 -7.96 -6.20
N LEU A 324 -8.69 -8.57 -5.04
CA LEU A 324 -7.42 -8.54 -4.32
C LEU A 324 -6.73 -9.91 -4.39
N GLU A 325 -5.41 -9.89 -4.43
CA GLU A 325 -4.58 -11.06 -4.29
C GLU A 325 -4.20 -11.24 -2.82
N ASN A 326 -4.75 -12.29 -2.21
CA ASN A 326 -4.39 -12.68 -0.85
C ASN A 326 -3.25 -13.69 -0.89
N SER A 327 -2.04 -13.26 -0.52
CA SER A 327 -0.87 -14.15 -0.48
C SER A 327 -1.06 -15.25 0.57
N GLN A 328 -0.75 -16.48 0.17
CA GLN A 328 -0.66 -17.66 1.03
C GLN A 328 0.75 -18.28 0.98
N ALA A 329 1.73 -17.49 0.55
CA ALA A 329 3.13 -17.92 0.51
C ALA A 329 3.72 -17.90 1.93
N THR A 330 4.55 -18.89 2.25
CA THR A 330 5.26 -18.95 3.52
C THR A 330 6.09 -17.69 3.73
N SER A 331 5.91 -17.04 4.88
CA SER A 331 6.59 -15.81 5.27
C SER A 331 8.05 -16.06 5.66
N THR A 332 8.83 -16.52 4.68
CA THR A 332 10.27 -16.78 4.75
C THR A 332 11.08 -15.87 3.81
N ASP A 333 10.40 -15.11 2.94
CA ASP A 333 11.06 -14.05 2.18
C ASP A 333 11.51 -12.95 3.14
N ARG A 334 12.80 -12.63 3.06
CA ARG A 334 13.48 -11.65 3.90
C ARG A 334 13.89 -10.40 3.12
N THR A 335 13.41 -10.24 1.89
CA THR A 335 13.50 -8.96 1.18
C THR A 335 12.82 -7.88 2.03
N THR A 336 13.54 -6.79 2.28
CA THR A 336 13.04 -5.73 3.17
C THR A 336 12.00 -4.86 2.47
N ILE A 337 12.01 -4.79 1.14
CA ILE A 337 11.14 -3.90 0.36
C ILE A 337 10.26 -4.72 -0.58
N LYS A 338 8.95 -4.43 -0.54
CA LYS A 338 7.95 -4.90 -1.51
C LYS A 338 7.17 -3.73 -2.08
N TYR A 339 6.56 -3.93 -3.25
CA TYR A 339 5.78 -2.90 -3.94
C TYR A 339 4.41 -3.46 -4.33
N CYS A 340 3.38 -2.63 -4.19
CA CYS A 340 2.00 -2.98 -4.54
C CYS A 340 1.32 -1.84 -5.30
N LEU A 341 0.23 -2.17 -6.00
CA LEU A 341 -0.70 -1.17 -6.50
C LEU A 341 -1.38 -0.46 -5.30
N GLU A 342 -1.90 0.74 -5.53
CA GLU A 342 -2.76 1.39 -4.54
C GLU A 342 -4.00 0.53 -4.25
N ASN A 343 -4.43 0.56 -2.98
CA ASN A 343 -5.63 -0.08 -2.47
C ASN A 343 -6.24 0.88 -1.44
N THR A 344 -7.22 1.66 -1.88
CA THR A 344 -7.90 2.69 -1.09
C THR A 344 -9.41 2.47 -1.16
N PHE A 345 -10.12 2.91 -0.13
CA PHE A 345 -11.54 2.60 0.01
C PHE A 345 -12.24 3.59 0.93
N ASN A 346 -13.58 3.58 0.88
CA ASN A 346 -14.43 4.29 1.82
C ASN A 346 -14.39 3.65 3.23
N VAL A 347 -14.93 4.33 4.25
CA VAL A 347 -14.87 3.86 5.65
C VAL A 347 -15.64 2.55 5.85
N ALA A 348 -16.70 2.31 5.09
CA ALA A 348 -17.48 1.06 5.19
C ALA A 348 -16.67 -0.18 4.78
N ASN A 349 -15.58 0.01 4.03
CA ASN A 349 -14.68 -1.02 3.55
C ASN A 349 -13.32 -1.02 4.26
N GLN A 350 -13.12 -0.23 5.32
CA GLN A 350 -11.98 -0.34 6.25
C GLN A 350 -12.08 -1.62 7.08
N LYS A 351 -11.78 -2.75 6.41
CA LYS A 351 -11.94 -4.12 6.91
C LYS A 351 -10.75 -4.97 6.49
N ILE A 352 -10.39 -5.94 7.32
CA ILE A 352 -9.22 -6.80 7.08
C ILE A 352 -9.27 -7.47 5.71
N LYS A 353 -10.42 -7.97 5.26
CA LYS A 353 -10.59 -8.57 3.92
C LYS A 353 -10.37 -7.64 2.72
N SER A 354 -10.39 -6.33 2.94
CA SER A 354 -10.28 -5.30 1.90
C SER A 354 -8.96 -4.54 2.00
N THR A 355 -8.34 -4.52 3.18
CA THR A 355 -7.12 -3.77 3.46
C THR A 355 -5.87 -4.56 3.09
N THR A 356 -4.94 -3.92 2.38
CA THR A 356 -3.60 -4.48 2.17
C THR A 356 -2.91 -4.68 3.52
N CYS A 357 -2.44 -5.91 3.77
CA CYS A 357 -1.79 -6.28 5.01
C CYS A 357 -0.37 -6.80 4.76
N ALA A 358 0.51 -6.67 5.76
CA ALA A 358 1.72 -7.48 5.84
C ALA A 358 1.43 -8.76 6.66
N ILE A 359 1.67 -9.93 6.08
CA ILE A 359 1.71 -11.20 6.81
C ILE A 359 3.14 -11.43 7.28
N VAL A 360 3.33 -11.47 8.59
CA VAL A 360 4.62 -11.62 9.25
C VAL A 360 4.72 -13.01 9.86
N GLY A 361 5.74 -13.77 9.43
CA GLY A 361 6.08 -15.06 10.03
C GLY A 361 7.00 -14.84 11.24
N VAL A 362 6.77 -15.61 12.30
CA VAL A 362 7.51 -15.51 13.56
C VAL A 362 7.87 -16.89 14.06
N GLN A 363 9.14 -17.09 14.43
CA GLN A 363 9.59 -18.24 15.20
C GLN A 363 9.59 -17.90 16.69
N LEU A 364 8.96 -18.75 17.49
CA LEU A 364 8.92 -18.63 18.94
C LEU A 364 9.96 -19.53 19.62
N PHE A 365 10.47 -19.07 20.77
CA PHE A 365 11.52 -19.72 21.53
C PHE A 365 11.23 -19.69 23.04
N THR A 366 11.77 -20.67 23.75
CA THR A 366 12.01 -20.61 25.20
C THR A 366 13.48 -20.37 25.48
N ALA A 367 13.81 -19.69 26.59
CA ALA A 367 15.18 -19.51 27.03
C ALA A 367 15.63 -20.58 28.03
N ASP A 368 16.95 -20.82 28.09
CA ASP A 368 17.59 -21.59 29.15
C ASP A 368 17.36 -20.95 30.54
N ASN A 369 17.47 -19.63 30.62
CA ASN A 369 17.23 -18.85 31.83
C ASN A 369 16.62 -17.47 31.53
N ASP A 370 15.34 -17.29 31.86
CA ASP A 370 14.59 -16.03 31.64
C ASP A 370 15.21 -14.78 32.28
N ALA A 371 15.98 -14.92 33.38
CA ALA A 371 16.59 -13.79 34.07
C ALA A 371 17.87 -13.30 33.37
N ALA A 372 18.57 -14.21 32.69
CA ALA A 372 19.79 -13.92 31.95
C ALA A 372 19.95 -14.96 30.82
N PRO A 373 19.18 -14.84 29.72
CA PRO A 373 19.19 -15.83 28.66
C PRO A 373 20.56 -15.87 27.97
N THR A 374 21.09 -17.07 27.75
CA THR A 374 22.29 -17.26 26.92
C THR A 374 22.04 -18.15 25.72
N LYS A 375 20.93 -18.90 25.73
CA LYS A 375 20.51 -19.80 24.66
C LYS A 375 19.00 -19.81 24.53
N TYR A 376 18.54 -19.87 23.28
CA TYR A 376 17.13 -19.95 22.94
C TYR A 376 16.86 -21.27 22.22
N THR A 377 15.90 -22.03 22.72
CA THR A 377 15.45 -23.28 22.10
C THR A 377 14.17 -22.98 21.31
N PRO A 378 14.14 -23.22 19.98
CA PRO A 378 12.92 -23.03 19.20
C PRO A 378 11.83 -23.92 19.79
N MET A 379 10.64 -23.33 19.95
CA MET A 379 9.49 -24.09 20.41
C MET A 379 9.16 -25.17 19.37
N THR A 380 8.80 -26.35 19.87
CA THR A 380 8.23 -27.39 19.03
C THR A 380 6.73 -27.15 18.86
N ASP A 381 6.00 -28.18 18.47
CA ASP A 381 4.55 -28.13 18.40
C ASP A 381 3.92 -27.74 19.75
N PHE A 382 2.92 -26.87 19.68
CA PHE A 382 2.10 -26.46 20.83
C PHE A 382 0.66 -26.18 20.39
N TYR A 383 -0.22 -25.99 21.35
CA TYR A 383 -1.64 -25.79 21.12
C TYR A 383 -2.17 -24.55 21.83
N THR A 384 -3.10 -23.86 21.21
CA THR A 384 -3.94 -22.81 21.83
C THR A 384 -5.40 -23.24 21.76
N VAL A 385 -6.23 -22.64 22.61
CA VAL A 385 -7.66 -22.95 22.68
C VAL A 385 -8.44 -21.74 23.21
N ASP A 386 -9.71 -21.67 22.87
CA ASP A 386 -10.69 -20.65 23.25
C ASP A 386 -10.32 -19.22 22.85
N SER A 387 -9.54 -19.09 21.78
CA SER A 387 -8.94 -17.83 21.35
C SER A 387 -8.13 -17.13 22.46
N ASP A 388 -7.65 -17.86 23.48
CA ASP A 388 -6.80 -17.30 24.54
C ASP A 388 -5.41 -17.01 23.96
N PRO A 389 -5.01 -15.74 23.85
CA PRO A 389 -3.77 -15.39 23.20
C PRO A 389 -2.56 -15.50 24.13
N THR A 390 -2.75 -15.93 25.38
CA THR A 390 -1.73 -15.85 26.43
C THR A 390 -1.25 -17.21 26.92
N VAL A 391 -1.97 -18.29 26.60
CA VAL A 391 -1.67 -19.63 27.13
C VAL A 391 -1.44 -20.60 25.98
N VAL A 392 -0.39 -21.39 26.12
CA VAL A 392 -0.08 -22.51 25.22
C VAL A 392 0.00 -23.81 26.00
N TYR A 393 -0.25 -24.90 25.30
CA TYR A 393 -0.26 -26.24 25.85
C TYR A 393 0.63 -27.15 25.01
N ASP A 394 1.35 -28.06 25.65
CA ASP A 394 1.81 -29.26 24.94
C ASP A 394 0.63 -30.19 24.66
N LYS A 395 0.84 -31.17 23.77
CA LYS A 395 -0.19 -32.13 23.36
C LYS A 395 -0.85 -32.87 24.53
N THR A 396 -0.04 -33.35 25.48
CA THR A 396 -0.55 -34.12 26.63
C THR A 396 -1.40 -33.23 27.54
N THR A 397 -1.01 -31.97 27.72
CA THR A 397 -1.70 -31.03 28.58
C THR A 397 -3.03 -30.57 27.97
N ILE A 398 -3.08 -30.28 26.66
CA ILE A 398 -4.34 -29.90 26.00
C ILE A 398 -5.34 -31.05 25.95
N GLU A 399 -4.89 -32.28 25.67
CA GLU A 399 -5.77 -33.47 25.66
C GLU A 399 -6.39 -33.70 27.05
N LYS A 400 -5.62 -33.52 28.12
CA LYS A 400 -6.12 -33.60 29.50
C LYS A 400 -7.12 -32.49 29.82
N LEU A 401 -6.85 -31.26 29.38
CA LEU A 401 -7.76 -30.13 29.59
C LEU A 401 -9.12 -30.39 28.92
N ILE A 402 -9.11 -30.80 27.65
CA ILE A 402 -10.33 -31.14 26.90
C ILE A 402 -11.05 -32.33 27.55
N LEU A 403 -10.31 -33.36 27.95
CA LEU A 403 -10.89 -34.54 28.60
C LEU A 403 -11.58 -34.17 29.92
N ALA A 404 -10.97 -33.30 30.72
CA ALA A 404 -11.55 -32.82 31.97
C ALA A 404 -12.85 -32.05 31.72
N ARG A 405 -12.88 -31.15 30.72
CA ARG A 405 -14.11 -30.43 30.31
C ARG A 405 -15.20 -31.40 29.85
N TYR A 406 -14.82 -32.37 29.02
CA TYR A 406 -15.75 -33.37 28.50
C TYR A 406 -16.40 -34.20 29.61
N VAL A 407 -15.60 -34.68 30.56
CA VAL A 407 -16.10 -35.47 31.70
C VAL A 407 -16.97 -34.62 32.62
N ALA A 408 -16.57 -33.38 32.91
CA ALA A 408 -17.35 -32.48 33.76
C ALA A 408 -18.74 -32.21 33.15
N GLN A 409 -18.78 -31.90 31.85
CA GLN A 409 -20.02 -31.59 31.15
C GLN A 409 -20.96 -32.79 30.98
N ASN A 410 -20.42 -34.01 30.93
CA ASN A 410 -21.16 -35.25 30.71
C ASN A 410 -21.25 -36.15 31.95
N ALA A 411 -20.98 -35.61 33.15
CA ALA A 411 -20.82 -36.39 34.37
C ALA A 411 -22.05 -37.28 34.70
N SER A 412 -23.27 -36.78 34.48
CA SER A 412 -24.50 -37.53 34.75
C SER A 412 -24.65 -38.77 33.88
N ASP A 413 -24.41 -38.64 32.57
CA ASP A 413 -24.52 -39.74 31.62
C ASP A 413 -23.35 -40.73 31.80
N LEU A 414 -22.13 -40.24 32.01
CA LEU A 414 -20.97 -41.09 32.23
C LEU A 414 -21.11 -41.94 33.50
N LYS A 415 -21.75 -41.41 34.55
CA LYS A 415 -21.99 -42.14 35.80
C LYS A 415 -22.88 -43.37 35.61
N THR A 416 -23.78 -43.40 34.63
CA THR A 416 -24.62 -44.58 34.36
C THR A 416 -23.86 -45.70 33.64
N HIS A 417 -22.69 -45.39 33.06
CA HIS A 417 -21.88 -46.32 32.26
C HIS A 417 -20.70 -46.93 33.03
N ILE A 418 -20.43 -46.50 34.27
CA ILE A 418 -19.24 -46.90 35.05
C ILE A 418 -19.64 -47.56 36.36
N SER A 419 -18.98 -48.67 36.72
CA SER A 419 -19.18 -49.33 38.02
C SER A 419 -18.28 -48.72 39.10
N GLY A 420 -18.85 -48.25 40.20
CA GLY A 420 -18.10 -47.87 41.40
C GLY A 420 -17.67 -46.40 41.47
N THR A 421 -16.52 -46.12 42.11
CA THR A 421 -15.99 -44.77 42.41
C THR A 421 -14.91 -44.30 41.43
N VAL A 422 -14.83 -44.90 40.25
CA VAL A 422 -13.78 -44.66 39.25
C VAL A 422 -14.05 -43.35 38.50
N SER A 423 -12.99 -42.59 38.18
CA SER A 423 -13.11 -41.38 37.36
C SER A 423 -13.29 -41.75 35.89
N ALA A 424 -14.27 -41.16 35.22
CA ALA A 424 -14.45 -41.32 33.77
C ALA A 424 -13.22 -40.86 32.95
N GLN A 425 -12.41 -39.95 33.50
CA GLN A 425 -11.15 -39.52 32.87
C GLN A 425 -10.15 -40.68 32.72
N ASP A 426 -10.19 -41.69 33.60
CA ASP A 426 -9.29 -42.84 33.51
C ASP A 426 -9.67 -43.76 32.34
N LEU A 427 -10.94 -43.72 31.91
CA LEU A 427 -11.54 -44.66 30.96
C LEU A 427 -11.69 -44.09 29.55
N LEU A 428 -11.47 -42.78 29.38
CA LEU A 428 -11.59 -42.08 28.10
C LEU A 428 -10.22 -41.57 27.66
N THR A 429 -10.07 -41.36 26.35
CA THR A 429 -8.96 -40.61 25.75
C THR A 429 -9.50 -39.51 24.87
N VAL A 430 -8.74 -38.43 24.78
CA VAL A 430 -8.90 -37.39 23.77
C VAL A 430 -7.72 -37.49 22.81
N SER A 431 -7.98 -37.31 21.51
CA SER A 431 -6.93 -37.19 20.50
C SER A 431 -7.36 -36.18 19.44
N GLU A 432 -6.42 -35.41 18.91
CA GLU A 432 -6.67 -34.56 17.74
C GLU A 432 -7.07 -35.38 16.50
N THR A 433 -7.87 -34.78 15.61
CA THR A 433 -8.27 -35.41 14.34
C THR A 433 -7.25 -35.26 13.23
N SER A 434 -6.32 -34.31 13.37
CA SER A 434 -5.25 -34.02 12.40
C SER A 434 -3.99 -33.60 13.13
N SER A 435 -2.83 -33.87 12.53
CA SER A 435 -1.52 -33.38 12.97
C SER A 435 -1.00 -32.23 12.11
N ASP A 436 -1.83 -31.70 11.21
CA ASP A 436 -1.53 -30.52 10.41
C ASP A 436 -1.66 -29.25 11.25
N ALA A 437 -0.89 -28.22 10.88
CA ALA A 437 -1.00 -26.94 11.54
C ALA A 437 -2.36 -26.28 11.23
N GLY A 438 -2.90 -25.53 12.17
CA GLY A 438 -4.17 -24.80 12.00
C GLY A 438 -5.22 -25.21 13.01
N VAL A 439 -6.46 -24.82 12.74
CA VAL A 439 -7.62 -25.21 13.55
C VAL A 439 -7.88 -26.71 13.38
N VAL A 440 -7.83 -27.45 14.48
CA VAL A 440 -8.05 -28.90 14.51
C VAL A 440 -9.29 -29.25 15.34
N SER A 441 -9.90 -30.40 15.05
CA SER A 441 -10.91 -31.00 15.93
C SER A 441 -10.28 -32.08 16.81
N TYR A 442 -11.08 -32.64 17.71
CA TYR A 442 -10.67 -33.74 18.58
C TYR A 442 -11.71 -34.86 18.57
N THR A 443 -11.29 -36.08 18.86
CA THR A 443 -12.18 -37.22 19.11
C THR A 443 -12.09 -37.62 20.57
N VAL A 444 -13.16 -38.24 21.06
CA VAL A 444 -13.15 -38.90 22.37
C VAL A 444 -13.40 -40.38 22.15
N THR A 445 -12.56 -41.24 22.72
CA THR A 445 -12.72 -42.69 22.61
C THR A 445 -12.73 -43.37 23.97
N ALA A 446 -13.50 -44.44 24.10
CA ALA A 446 -13.50 -45.28 25.30
C ALA A 446 -12.35 -46.29 25.24
N LYS A 447 -11.53 -46.33 26.30
CA LYS A 447 -10.54 -47.38 26.48
C LYS A 447 -11.24 -48.72 26.74
N ALA A 448 -10.66 -49.79 26.22
CA ALA A 448 -11.05 -51.14 26.58
C ALA A 448 -10.70 -51.38 28.06
N ASP A 449 -11.72 -51.40 28.92
CA ASP A 449 -11.55 -51.50 30.36
C ASP A 449 -12.76 -52.17 31.00
N SER A 450 -12.52 -53.06 31.97
CA SER A 450 -13.59 -53.82 32.66
C SER A 450 -14.43 -52.97 33.61
N ARG A 451 -14.05 -51.71 33.86
CA ARG A 451 -14.76 -50.78 34.74
C ARG A 451 -15.99 -50.12 34.08
N TRP A 452 -16.17 -50.30 32.77
CA TRP A 452 -17.41 -49.97 32.07
C TRP A 452 -18.50 -51.00 32.40
N THR A 453 -19.66 -50.57 32.89
CA THR A 453 -20.88 -51.41 32.95
C THR A 453 -21.50 -51.58 31.56
N THR A 454 -21.40 -50.53 30.75
CA THR A 454 -21.72 -50.53 29.32
C THR A 454 -20.78 -49.52 28.67
N THR A 455 -19.94 -49.98 27.74
CA THR A 455 -19.01 -49.09 27.05
C THR A 455 -19.80 -48.13 26.14
N PRO A 456 -19.61 -46.81 26.25
CA PRO A 456 -20.23 -45.86 25.33
C PRO A 456 -19.84 -46.14 23.88
N THR A 457 -20.82 -46.07 22.97
CA THR A 457 -20.58 -46.15 21.52
C THR A 457 -19.95 -44.86 21.00
N THR A 458 -19.29 -44.92 19.83
CA THR A 458 -18.73 -43.73 19.16
C THR A 458 -19.80 -42.65 18.93
N GLU A 459 -21.01 -43.03 18.53
CA GLU A 459 -22.11 -42.09 18.32
C GLU A 459 -22.52 -41.38 19.61
N GLN A 460 -22.60 -42.09 20.74
CA GLN A 460 -22.86 -41.47 22.04
C GLN A 460 -21.75 -40.49 22.44
N LEU A 461 -20.49 -40.86 22.20
CA LEU A 461 -19.35 -40.00 22.54
C LEU A 461 -19.33 -38.70 21.72
N GLU A 462 -19.65 -38.77 20.42
CA GLU A 462 -19.77 -37.58 19.56
C GLU A 462 -21.00 -36.73 19.94
N ASN A 463 -22.13 -37.34 20.28
CA ASN A 463 -23.30 -36.62 20.78
C ASN A 463 -22.99 -35.85 22.07
N TRP A 464 -22.24 -36.45 22.99
CA TRP A 464 -21.78 -35.80 24.22
C TRP A 464 -20.73 -34.71 23.97
N LYS A 465 -19.88 -34.86 22.95
CA LYS A 465 -18.89 -33.86 22.54
C LYS A 465 -19.55 -32.54 22.16
N SER A 466 -20.71 -32.57 21.50
CA SER A 466 -21.46 -31.37 21.08
C SER A 466 -21.87 -30.44 22.24
N ARG A 467 -21.82 -30.93 23.49
CA ARG A 467 -22.16 -30.18 24.71
C ARG A 467 -20.95 -29.43 25.30
N VAL A 468 -19.75 -29.76 24.85
CA VAL A 468 -18.49 -29.30 25.44
C VAL A 468 -17.98 -28.08 24.68
N GLU A 469 -17.71 -27.00 25.40
CA GLU A 469 -17.15 -25.79 24.80
C GLU A 469 -15.63 -25.91 24.65
N VAL A 470 -15.20 -26.01 23.40
CA VAL A 470 -13.81 -25.92 22.94
C VAL A 470 -13.86 -25.10 21.65
N LYS A 471 -13.40 -23.86 21.72
CA LYS A 471 -13.35 -22.95 20.56
C LYS A 471 -11.91 -22.85 20.08
N ASP A 472 -11.69 -22.62 18.78
CA ASP A 472 -10.37 -22.31 18.20
C ASP A 472 -9.22 -23.16 18.76
N LEU A 473 -9.41 -24.49 18.80
CA LEU A 473 -8.33 -25.42 19.12
C LEU A 473 -7.34 -25.40 17.95
N GLU A 474 -6.23 -24.70 18.10
CA GLU A 474 -5.20 -24.60 17.06
C GLU A 474 -3.98 -25.45 17.42
N HIS A 475 -3.48 -26.20 16.44
CA HIS A 475 -2.20 -26.89 16.50
C HIS A 475 -1.16 -26.03 15.77
N VAL A 476 -0.22 -25.48 16.53
CA VAL A 476 0.93 -24.76 15.99
C VAL A 476 2.07 -25.73 15.78
N LYS A 477 2.67 -25.75 14.58
CA LYS A 477 3.83 -26.59 14.25
C LYS A 477 5.14 -25.84 14.33
N SER A 478 6.16 -26.52 14.82
CA SER A 478 7.55 -26.02 14.85
C SER A 478 7.72 -24.65 15.52
N GLY A 479 6.79 -24.26 16.39
CA GLY A 479 6.81 -22.94 17.01
C GLY A 479 6.63 -21.75 16.06
N ILE A 480 6.11 -21.95 14.85
CA ILE A 480 5.89 -20.89 13.86
C ILE A 480 4.48 -20.30 14.00
N ASN A 481 4.40 -18.98 14.08
CA ASN A 481 3.15 -18.25 14.13
C ASN A 481 3.11 -17.15 13.08
N TYR A 482 1.90 -16.84 12.61
CA TYR A 482 1.65 -15.82 11.60
C TYR A 482 0.79 -14.71 12.17
N TYR A 483 1.19 -13.48 11.86
CA TYR A 483 0.46 -12.27 12.24
C TYR A 483 0.15 -11.48 10.98
N TYR A 484 -1.04 -10.91 10.88
CA TYR A 484 -1.35 -9.94 9.84
C TYR A 484 -1.35 -8.53 10.42
N VAL A 485 -0.85 -7.58 9.64
CA VAL A 485 -0.73 -6.17 10.01
C VAL A 485 -1.42 -5.34 8.93
N PRO A 486 -2.64 -4.80 9.16
CA PRO A 486 -3.27 -3.89 8.22
C PRO A 486 -2.45 -2.60 8.09
N ILE A 487 -2.19 -2.19 6.85
CA ILE A 487 -1.34 -1.03 6.58
C ILE A 487 -2.15 0.25 6.80
N ARG A 488 -1.75 1.01 7.82
CA ARG A 488 -2.34 2.29 8.17
C ARG A 488 -1.77 3.41 7.30
N HIS A 489 -2.63 4.31 6.82
CA HIS A 489 -2.24 5.49 6.06
C HIS A 489 -2.16 6.75 6.92
N PHE A 490 -3.29 7.20 7.48
CA PHE A 490 -3.31 8.30 8.44
C PHE A 490 -3.19 7.79 9.87
N ASP A 491 -2.44 8.52 10.70
CA ASP A 491 -2.27 8.15 12.10
C ASP A 491 -3.39 8.70 12.99
N ASN A 492 -3.25 8.53 14.31
CA ASN A 492 -4.23 9.00 15.29
C ASN A 492 -4.29 10.53 15.42
N THR A 493 -3.32 11.28 14.90
CA THR A 493 -3.35 12.74 14.86
C THR A 493 -4.25 13.24 13.75
N GLU A 494 -4.31 12.52 12.63
CA GLU A 494 -5.08 12.88 11.44
C GLU A 494 -6.48 12.24 11.43
N THR A 495 -6.59 11.02 11.95
CA THR A 495 -7.84 10.26 12.05
C THR A 495 -8.04 9.70 13.47
N PRO A 496 -8.30 10.55 14.48
CA PRO A 496 -8.36 10.09 15.86
C PRO A 496 -9.39 8.98 16.07
N TRP A 497 -8.93 7.90 16.68
CA TRP A 497 -9.76 6.76 17.02
C TRP A 497 -9.33 6.17 18.36
N SER A 498 -10.32 5.81 19.15
CA SER A 498 -10.19 5.04 20.38
C SER A 498 -11.30 4.01 20.42
N ALA A 499 -10.97 2.84 20.95
CA ALA A 499 -11.89 1.77 21.29
C ALA A 499 -12.81 2.11 22.47
N ASP A 500 -12.40 3.07 23.31
CA ASP A 500 -13.07 3.35 24.58
C ASP A 500 -14.54 3.75 24.38
N GLY A 501 -15.44 3.06 25.09
CA GLY A 501 -16.88 3.26 25.01
C GLY A 501 -17.54 2.88 23.69
N LYS A 502 -16.85 2.17 22.77
CA LYS A 502 -17.40 1.79 21.45
C LYS A 502 -17.66 0.29 21.32
N THR A 503 -18.75 -0.04 20.62
CA THR A 503 -19.11 -1.42 20.25
C THR A 503 -18.95 -1.71 18.75
N LYS A 504 -18.60 -0.70 17.96
CA LYS A 504 -18.26 -0.77 16.52
C LYS A 504 -17.05 0.13 16.29
N SER A 505 -16.14 -0.24 15.39
CA SER A 505 -14.95 0.58 15.16
C SER A 505 -15.32 1.93 14.53
N TYR A 506 -16.17 1.95 13.50
CA TYR A 506 -16.59 3.20 12.85
C TYR A 506 -18.11 3.42 12.94
N PRO A 507 -18.63 3.93 14.07
CA PRO A 507 -20.06 4.21 14.21
C PRO A 507 -20.48 5.36 13.28
N ASN A 508 -21.59 5.20 12.55
CA ASN A 508 -22.03 6.18 11.54
C ASN A 508 -23.48 6.65 11.75
N ASP A 509 -23.96 6.66 12.99
CA ASP A 509 -25.35 7.02 13.30
C ASP A 509 -25.67 8.49 12.96
N ASP A 510 -24.65 9.36 12.90
CA ASP A 510 -24.75 10.78 12.53
C ASP A 510 -24.37 11.06 11.06
N GLY A 511 -24.02 10.03 10.28
CA GLY A 511 -23.61 10.16 8.89
C GLY A 511 -22.21 10.77 8.66
N LYS A 512 -21.37 10.89 9.70
CA LYS A 512 -20.06 11.56 9.62
C LYS A 512 -18.85 10.62 9.62
N ALA A 513 -19.04 9.31 9.46
CA ALA A 513 -17.93 8.37 9.52
C ALA A 513 -16.82 8.67 8.50
N GLU A 514 -17.19 9.00 7.26
CA GLU A 514 -16.25 9.45 6.22
C GLU A 514 -15.44 10.68 6.66
N GLN A 515 -16.13 11.69 7.21
CA GLN A 515 -15.50 12.91 7.70
C GLN A 515 -14.55 12.64 8.87
N ASN A 516 -14.83 11.63 9.70
CA ASN A 516 -14.06 11.35 10.91
C ASN A 516 -12.88 10.38 10.69
N TRP A 517 -13.06 9.34 9.87
CA TRP A 517 -12.14 8.21 9.83
C TRP A 517 -11.68 7.79 8.43
N LEU A 518 -12.13 8.44 7.35
CA LEU A 518 -11.64 8.13 6.00
C LEU A 518 -10.13 8.31 5.91
N GLY A 519 -9.47 7.34 5.28
CA GLY A 519 -8.04 7.33 5.00
C GLY A 519 -7.20 6.79 6.15
N ARG A 520 -7.83 6.24 7.20
CA ARG A 520 -7.09 5.65 8.31
C ARG A 520 -6.28 4.44 7.85
N TYR A 521 -6.86 3.55 7.04
CA TYR A 521 -6.18 2.40 6.44
C TYR A 521 -6.22 2.46 4.91
N GLY A 522 -5.21 1.84 4.30
CA GLY A 522 -5.06 1.75 2.84
C GLY A 522 -3.65 2.07 2.38
N VAL A 523 -3.34 1.70 1.14
CA VAL A 523 -2.05 2.01 0.51
C VAL A 523 -2.28 2.90 -0.71
N LEU A 524 -1.62 4.05 -0.73
CA LEU A 524 -1.71 5.05 -1.80
C LEU A 524 -0.42 5.03 -2.62
N ARG A 525 -0.54 5.17 -3.94
CA ARG A 525 0.62 5.24 -4.82
C ARG A 525 1.55 6.41 -4.45
N ASN A 526 2.83 6.27 -4.75
CA ASN A 526 3.91 7.22 -4.46
C ASN A 526 4.16 7.49 -2.96
N ASN A 527 3.64 6.64 -2.07
CA ASN A 527 3.95 6.65 -0.64
C ASN A 527 4.84 5.47 -0.24
N TRP A 528 5.60 5.65 0.83
CA TRP A 528 6.43 4.64 1.47
C TRP A 528 5.91 4.34 2.86
N TYR A 529 5.50 3.10 3.08
CA TYR A 529 5.02 2.58 4.36
C TYR A 529 6.13 1.77 5.03
N GLU A 530 6.64 2.25 6.16
CA GLU A 530 7.60 1.50 6.97
C GLU A 530 6.87 0.72 8.07
N ILE A 531 7.13 -0.57 8.17
CA ILE A 531 6.56 -1.46 9.19
C ILE A 531 7.67 -1.88 10.13
N SER A 532 7.48 -1.62 11.42
CA SER A 532 8.36 -2.10 12.48
C SER A 532 7.54 -2.84 13.53
N VAL A 533 7.82 -4.14 13.68
CA VAL A 533 7.30 -4.98 14.76
C VAL A 533 8.02 -4.62 16.05
N SER A 534 7.25 -4.14 17.03
CA SER A 534 7.74 -3.66 18.33
C SER A 534 7.46 -4.60 19.49
N GLY A 535 6.64 -5.63 19.27
CA GLY A 535 6.34 -6.66 20.27
C GLY A 535 5.14 -7.51 19.91
N LEU A 536 5.05 -8.68 20.53
CA LEU A 536 3.90 -9.58 20.44
C LEU A 536 3.09 -9.46 21.73
N LYS A 537 1.79 -9.18 21.63
CA LYS A 537 0.85 -9.11 22.76
C LYS A 537 0.13 -10.45 22.98
N GLY A 538 0.16 -11.33 21.99
CA GLY A 538 -0.54 -12.60 21.97
C GLY A 538 0.06 -13.58 20.97
N PHE A 539 -0.31 -14.85 21.07
CA PHE A 539 -0.08 -15.83 20.01
C PHE A 539 -0.92 -15.46 18.77
N GLY A 540 -0.32 -15.63 17.59
CA GLY A 540 -0.96 -15.39 16.30
C GLY A 540 -1.62 -16.66 15.80
N HIS A 541 -1.66 -16.82 14.47
CA HIS A 541 -2.28 -17.97 13.82
C HIS A 541 -1.28 -19.10 13.60
N ALA A 542 -1.74 -20.34 13.76
CA ALA A 542 -0.96 -21.54 13.44
C ALA A 542 -0.64 -21.70 11.95
N THR A 543 -1.45 -21.10 11.07
CA THR A 543 -1.26 -21.09 9.61
C THR A 543 -1.31 -19.66 9.10
N ILE A 544 -0.85 -19.45 7.86
CA ILE A 544 -1.01 -18.18 7.17
C ILE A 544 -2.52 -17.85 7.13
N PRO A 545 -2.95 -16.71 7.67
CA PRO A 545 -4.38 -16.38 7.72
C PRO A 545 -4.90 -16.07 6.31
N ASP A 546 -6.09 -16.60 5.99
CA ASP A 546 -6.81 -16.20 4.79
C ASP A 546 -7.64 -14.93 5.07
N LEU A 547 -7.02 -13.78 4.81
CA LEU A 547 -7.64 -12.48 5.06
C LEU A 547 -8.91 -12.25 4.24
N SER A 548 -9.09 -12.91 3.10
CA SER A 548 -10.24 -12.69 2.21
C SER A 548 -11.59 -12.96 2.88
N ASN A 549 -11.58 -13.75 3.96
CA ASN A 549 -12.76 -14.17 4.72
C ASN A 549 -12.89 -13.49 6.08
N ILE A 550 -12.07 -12.47 6.40
CA ILE A 550 -12.10 -11.77 7.69
C ILE A 550 -12.88 -10.44 7.54
N PRO A 551 -14.17 -10.38 7.93
CA PRO A 551 -15.02 -9.21 7.71
C PRO A 551 -14.82 -8.11 8.76
N ASP A 552 -13.96 -8.35 9.76
CA ASP A 552 -13.71 -7.46 10.88
C ASP A 552 -13.17 -6.10 10.40
N ASP A 553 -13.54 -5.04 11.12
CA ASP A 553 -12.99 -3.70 10.91
C ASP A 553 -11.47 -3.69 11.19
N ASP A 554 -10.72 -2.84 10.49
CA ASP A 554 -9.26 -2.78 10.63
C ASP A 554 -8.79 -2.40 12.05
N ASP A 555 -9.46 -1.44 12.67
CA ASP A 555 -9.29 -1.14 14.10
C ASP A 555 -10.08 -2.16 14.95
N ASN A 556 -9.69 -3.43 14.89
CA ASN A 556 -10.28 -4.46 15.76
C ASN A 556 -9.78 -4.30 17.19
N LEU A 557 -10.63 -4.64 18.17
CA LEU A 557 -10.30 -4.63 19.61
C LEU A 557 -9.31 -5.73 20.02
N LYS A 558 -8.98 -6.65 19.10
CA LYS A 558 -8.06 -7.77 19.30
C LYS A 558 -6.80 -7.55 18.47
N GLU A 559 -5.81 -6.87 19.05
CA GLU A 559 -4.48 -6.73 18.46
C GLU A 559 -3.50 -7.71 19.11
N TYR A 560 -2.94 -8.63 18.33
CA TYR A 560 -1.95 -9.60 18.83
C TYR A 560 -0.49 -9.17 18.60
N VAL A 561 -0.28 -8.14 17.78
CA VAL A 561 1.04 -7.59 17.44
C VAL A 561 1.04 -6.07 17.63
N SER A 562 2.10 -5.56 18.25
CA SER A 562 2.36 -4.12 18.35
C SER A 562 3.25 -3.70 17.20
N VAL A 563 2.75 -2.85 16.32
CA VAL A 563 3.51 -2.32 15.19
C VAL A 563 3.60 -0.80 15.23
N LYS A 564 4.72 -0.27 14.77
CA LYS A 564 4.84 1.13 14.37
C LYS A 564 4.81 1.18 12.86
N ILE A 565 3.88 1.98 12.31
CA ILE A 565 3.80 2.28 10.89
C ILE A 565 4.09 3.77 10.71
N ASN A 566 5.11 4.06 9.90
CA ASN A 566 5.38 5.42 9.40
C ASN A 566 4.99 5.49 7.93
N VAL A 567 4.38 6.59 7.53
CA VAL A 567 4.06 6.87 6.13
C VAL A 567 4.88 8.06 5.68
N LEU A 568 5.75 7.84 4.72
CA LEU A 568 6.68 8.83 4.21
C LEU A 568 6.38 9.15 2.75
N SER A 569 6.70 10.36 2.33
CA SER A 569 6.82 10.66 0.90
C SER A 569 8.01 9.89 0.32
N TRP A 570 7.82 9.27 -0.85
CA TRP A 570 8.87 8.48 -1.49
C TRP A 570 9.90 9.37 -2.24
N ALA A 571 11.04 9.66 -1.61
CA ALA A 571 12.04 10.70 -2.02
C ALA A 571 13.46 10.16 -2.31
N LYS A 572 14.27 10.82 -3.18
CA LYS A 572 15.65 10.41 -3.60
C LYS A 572 16.75 11.14 -2.83
N ARG A 573 17.95 10.53 -2.73
CA ARG A 573 19.24 11.25 -2.61
C ARG A 573 20.14 11.20 -3.85
N THR A 574 20.86 12.30 -4.08
CA THR A 574 22.11 12.34 -4.85
C THR A 574 23.27 12.56 -3.89
N GLN A 575 24.24 11.64 -3.88
CA GLN A 575 25.47 11.79 -3.09
C GLN A 575 26.60 12.20 -4.03
N GLY A 576 27.16 13.40 -3.81
CA GLY A 576 28.46 13.78 -4.38
C GLY A 576 29.56 13.43 -3.39
N ALA A 577 30.59 12.72 -3.83
CA ALA A 577 31.80 12.48 -3.05
C ALA A 577 33.00 13.06 -3.81
N THR A 578 33.72 13.99 -3.17
CA THR A 578 35.10 14.31 -3.56
C THR A 578 36.00 13.38 -2.77
N LEU A 579 36.69 12.47 -3.45
CA LEU A 579 37.70 11.61 -2.83
C LEU A 579 39.04 12.34 -2.84
N GLY A 580 39.56 12.67 -1.65
CA GLY A 580 40.95 13.09 -1.45
C GLY A 580 41.17 14.58 -1.12
N GLU A 581 40.63 15.05 0.00
CA GLU A 581 41.22 16.17 0.78
C GLU A 581 41.51 15.72 2.21
#